data_AF-A0A351X6Q7-F1
#
_entry.id   AF-A0A351X6Q7-F1
#
_cell.length_a   1.000
_cell.length_b   1.000
_cell.length_c   1.000
_cell.angle_alpha   90.00
_cell.angle_beta   90.00
_cell.angle_gamma   90.00
#
_symmetry.space_group_name_H-M   'P 1'
#
loop_
_entity.id
_entity.type
_entity.pdbx_description
1 polymer ?
#
loop_
_entity_poly.entity_id
_entity_poly.type
_entity_poly.pdbx_seq_one_letter_code
_entity_poly.pdbx_strand_id
1 'polypeptide(L)'
;YFINPLVSVLLGVIFLQERLRPLQWVPVVLAAAGVTYLTVSMGKLPWIALVLAFSFGLYGLMKKITPLGSLQGLTLETAAVFLPALIYLIIEQVRGVGAFVNAGVSTTLLLAVTGVVTVIPLIFFSAGTKLIPLTTVGLLQYITPTTQFLLGVFVFKEAFSSNQVVGFVIIWTALILFTVENLRHNRPVRARLAVSTASSSSQVKN
;
A
#
# COMPACT_ATOMS: atom_id res chain seq x y z
N TYR A 1 -2.28 0.13 10.18
CA TYR A 1 -2.02 0.15 8.73
C TYR A 1 -1.94 1.55 8.11
N PHE A 2 -2.64 2.57 8.63
CA PHE A 2 -2.65 3.92 8.04
C PHE A 2 -1.29 4.66 7.94
N ILE A 3 -0.30 4.25 8.72
CA ILE A 3 1.05 4.84 8.67
C ILE A 3 1.79 4.45 7.38
N ASN A 4 1.55 3.25 6.86
CA ASN A 4 2.29 2.69 5.73
C ASN A 4 2.13 3.50 4.42
N PRO A 5 0.90 3.90 4.02
CA PRO A 5 0.70 4.87 2.95
C PRO A 5 1.54 6.15 3.06
N LEU A 6 1.59 6.77 4.24
CA LEU A 6 2.36 8.00 4.47
C LEU A 6 3.85 7.77 4.27
N VAL A 7 4.38 6.68 4.83
CA VAL A 7 5.79 6.32 4.66
C VAL A 7 6.12 6.09 3.20
N SER A 8 5.27 5.37 2.45
CA SER A 8 5.46 5.16 1.01
C SER A 8 5.49 6.49 0.23
N VAL A 9 4.61 7.44 0.55
CA VAL A 9 4.60 8.78 -0.04
C VAL A 9 5.90 9.54 0.27
N LEU A 10 6.32 9.57 1.53
CA LEU A 10 7.54 10.24 1.96
C LEU A 10 8.78 9.65 1.30
N LEU A 11 8.87 8.31 1.22
CA LEU A 11 9.98 7.64 0.54
C LEU A 11 10.03 8.00 -0.96
N GLY A 12 8.87 8.10 -1.63
CA GLY A 12 8.80 8.54 -3.02
C GLY A 12 9.32 9.97 -3.21
N VAL A 13 8.94 10.89 -2.32
CA VAL A 13 9.42 12.28 -2.38
C VAL A 13 10.91 12.37 -2.08
N ILE A 14 11.39 11.69 -1.04
CA ILE A 14 12.77 11.84 -0.54
C ILE A 14 13.77 11.12 -1.45
N PHE A 15 13.53 9.85 -1.78
CA PHE A 15 14.50 9.00 -2.47
C PHE A 15 14.34 9.01 -3.99
N LEU A 16 13.11 9.20 -4.49
CA LEU A 16 12.84 9.20 -5.93
C LEU A 16 12.60 10.61 -6.48
N GLN A 17 12.70 11.63 -5.62
CA GLN A 17 12.47 13.04 -5.98
C GLN A 17 11.11 13.27 -6.66
N GLU A 18 10.11 12.45 -6.30
CA GLU A 18 8.76 12.59 -6.84
C GLU A 18 8.15 13.91 -6.35
N ARG A 19 7.76 14.77 -7.30
CA ARG A 19 7.22 16.10 -6.98
C ARG A 19 5.73 16.00 -6.67
N LEU A 20 5.38 16.19 -5.40
CA LEU A 20 4.01 16.45 -4.99
C LEU A 20 3.64 17.90 -5.30
N ARG A 21 2.44 18.11 -5.83
CA ARG A 21 1.89 19.47 -6.00
C ARG A 21 1.62 20.09 -4.63
N PRO A 22 1.69 21.43 -4.47
CA PRO A 22 1.42 22.09 -3.20
C PRO A 22 0.10 21.65 -2.55
N LEU A 23 -0.97 21.49 -3.34
CA LEU A 23 -2.28 21.03 -2.85
C LEU A 23 -2.31 19.55 -2.43
N GLN A 24 -1.40 18.72 -2.96
CA GLN A 24 -1.29 17.31 -2.56
C GLN A 24 -0.63 17.14 -1.18
N TRP A 25 0.09 18.15 -0.69
CA TRP A 25 0.61 18.14 0.68
C TRP A 25 -0.47 18.26 1.73
N VAL A 26 -1.59 18.91 1.43
CA VAL A 26 -2.71 19.07 2.37
C VAL A 26 -3.23 17.70 2.85
N PRO A 27 -3.57 16.75 1.97
CA PRO A 27 -3.85 15.36 2.36
C PRO A 27 -2.77 14.67 3.19
N VAL A 28 -1.50 14.85 2.83
CA VAL A 28 -0.38 14.19 3.53
C VAL A 28 -0.29 14.68 4.96
N VAL A 29 -0.40 16.00 5.17
CA VAL A 29 -0.39 16.63 6.50
C VAL A 29 -1.64 16.22 7.30
N LEU A 30 -2.82 16.19 6.69
CA LEU A 30 -4.05 15.74 7.35
C LEU A 30 -3.96 14.29 7.81
N ALA A 31 -3.47 13.40 6.95
CA ALA A 31 -3.30 11.99 7.31
C ALA A 31 -2.24 11.81 8.40
N ALA A 32 -1.13 12.56 8.36
CA ALA A 32 -0.14 12.58 9.43
C ALA A 32 -0.75 13.05 10.76
N ALA A 33 -1.55 14.12 10.74
CA ALA A 33 -2.27 14.62 11.91
C ALA A 33 -3.25 13.58 12.48
N GLY A 34 -3.97 12.85 11.63
CA GLY A 34 -4.84 11.74 12.05
C GLY A 34 -4.08 10.61 12.74
N VAL A 35 -2.92 10.22 12.22
CA VAL A 35 -2.04 9.23 12.85
C VAL A 35 -1.51 9.74 14.20
N THR A 36 -1.11 11.01 14.28
CA THR A 36 -0.65 11.64 15.52
C THR A 36 -1.77 11.69 16.56
N TYR A 37 -2.98 12.08 16.17
CA TYR A 37 -4.15 12.08 17.05
C TYR A 37 -4.41 10.69 17.64
N LEU A 38 -4.45 9.66 16.80
CA LEU A 38 -4.64 8.28 17.25
C LEU A 38 -3.53 7.86 18.22
N THR A 39 -2.27 8.19 17.90
CA THR A 39 -1.12 7.89 18.77
C THR A 39 -1.23 8.54 20.14
N VAL A 40 -1.57 9.83 20.19
CA VAL A 40 -1.74 10.57 21.45
C VAL A 40 -2.94 10.02 22.22
N SER A 41 -4.06 9.75 21.56
CA SER A 41 -5.28 9.23 22.20
C SER A 41 -5.08 7.84 22.83
N MET A 42 -4.17 7.03 22.26
CA MET A 42 -3.84 5.70 22.78
C MET A 42 -2.79 5.74 23.92
N GLY A 43 -2.16 6.89 24.16
CA GLY A 43 -1.14 7.08 25.20
C GLY A 43 0.13 6.23 25.04
N LYS A 44 0.27 5.51 23.91
CA LYS A 44 1.39 4.62 23.61
C LYS A 44 1.82 4.81 22.17
N LEU A 45 3.13 4.91 21.95
CA LEU A 45 3.69 4.98 20.61
C LEU A 45 3.44 3.66 19.86
N PRO A 46 2.86 3.68 18.65
CA PRO A 46 2.59 2.48 17.88
C PRO A 46 3.85 1.98 17.15
N TRP A 47 4.89 1.64 17.92
CA TRP A 47 6.21 1.28 17.38
C TRP A 47 6.15 0.09 16.41
N ILE A 48 5.29 -0.91 16.67
CA ILE A 48 5.06 -2.04 15.76
C ILE A 48 4.53 -1.53 14.41
N ALA A 49 3.55 -0.64 14.43
CA ALA A 49 2.98 -0.08 13.20
C ALA A 49 4.00 0.78 12.44
N LEU A 50 4.88 1.49 13.16
CA LEU A 50 6.00 2.24 12.56
C LEU A 50 6.99 1.29 11.89
N VAL A 51 7.48 0.27 12.61
CA VAL A 51 8.42 -0.73 12.05
C VAL A 51 7.82 -1.39 10.82
N LEU A 52 6.56 -1.81 10.86
CA LEU A 52 5.86 -2.40 9.71
C LEU A 52 5.71 -1.42 8.54
N ALA A 53 5.38 -0.16 8.82
CA ALA A 53 5.25 0.87 7.78
C ALA A 53 6.59 1.16 7.10
N PHE A 54 7.68 1.27 7.87
CA PHE A 54 9.01 1.49 7.32
C PHE A 54 9.53 0.27 6.57
N SER A 55 9.40 -0.94 7.11
CA SER A 55 9.83 -2.16 6.43
C SER A 55 9.07 -2.38 5.12
N PHE A 56 7.74 -2.25 5.11
CA PHE A 56 6.96 -2.40 3.88
C PHE A 56 7.16 -1.23 2.90
N GLY A 57 7.27 0.00 3.39
CA GLY A 57 7.56 1.16 2.55
C GLY A 57 8.91 1.04 1.85
N LEU A 58 9.95 0.61 2.59
CA LEU A 58 11.27 0.32 2.02
C LEU A 58 11.22 -0.84 1.04
N TYR A 59 10.47 -1.89 1.34
CA TYR A 59 10.24 -2.98 0.38
C TYR A 59 9.60 -2.47 -0.92
N GLY A 60 8.58 -1.61 -0.84
CA GLY A 60 7.97 -0.96 -2.00
C GLY A 60 8.96 -0.10 -2.81
N LEU A 61 9.81 0.67 -2.12
CA LEU A 61 10.90 1.44 -2.74
C LEU A 61 11.89 0.51 -3.44
N MET A 62 12.33 -0.58 -2.79
CA MET A 62 13.24 -1.58 -3.37
C MET A 62 12.65 -2.22 -4.62
N LYS A 63 11.38 -2.61 -4.60
CA LYS A 63 10.69 -3.14 -5.79
C LYS A 63 10.67 -2.15 -6.94
N LYS A 64 10.49 -0.85 -6.64
CA LYS A 64 10.47 0.19 -7.65
C LYS A 64 11.83 0.44 -8.31
N ILE A 65 12.91 0.47 -7.53
CA ILE A 65 14.26 0.79 -8.06
C ILE A 65 15.01 -0.43 -8.61
N THR A 66 14.60 -1.64 -8.22
CA THR A 66 15.27 -2.88 -8.61
C THR A 66 15.16 -3.15 -10.13
N PRO A 67 16.26 -3.52 -10.81
CA PRO A 67 16.24 -3.85 -12.24
C PRO A 67 15.56 -5.20 -12.54
N LEU A 68 15.50 -6.12 -11.58
CA LEU A 68 14.88 -7.44 -11.74
C LEU A 68 13.38 -7.33 -12.01
N GLY A 69 12.86 -8.12 -12.96
CA GLY A 69 11.42 -8.24 -13.17
C GLY A 69 10.67 -8.71 -11.92
N SER A 70 9.37 -8.43 -11.83
CA SER A 70 8.59 -8.62 -10.60
C SER A 70 8.58 -10.07 -10.11
N LEU A 71 8.46 -11.03 -11.03
CA LEU A 71 8.50 -12.46 -10.73
C LEU A 71 9.92 -12.87 -10.29
N GLN A 72 10.95 -12.50 -11.07
CA GLN A 72 12.33 -12.86 -10.78
C GLN A 72 12.80 -12.32 -9.42
N GLY A 73 12.47 -11.06 -9.11
CA GLY A 73 12.81 -10.45 -7.84
C GLY A 73 12.12 -11.14 -6.66
N LEU A 74 10.83 -11.46 -6.78
CA LEU A 74 10.11 -12.17 -5.72
C LEU A 74 10.62 -13.61 -5.53
N THR A 75 10.95 -14.31 -6.62
CA THR A 75 11.57 -15.64 -6.54
C THR A 75 12.89 -15.59 -5.80
N LEU A 76 13.76 -14.61 -6.09
CA LEU A 76 15.04 -14.47 -5.42
C LEU A 76 14.90 -14.17 -3.92
N GLU A 77 13.99 -13.27 -3.56
CA GLU A 77 13.67 -12.96 -2.16
C GLU A 77 13.13 -14.19 -1.42
N THR A 78 12.21 -14.93 -2.05
CA THR A 78 11.63 -16.15 -1.47
C THR A 78 12.70 -17.23 -1.33
N ALA A 79 13.56 -17.40 -2.32
CA ALA A 79 14.67 -18.36 -2.27
C ALA A 79 15.67 -18.04 -1.16
N ALA A 80 15.96 -16.75 -0.93
CA ALA A 80 16.84 -16.32 0.14
C ALA A 80 16.30 -16.67 1.53
N VAL A 81 14.98 -16.59 1.72
CA VAL A 81 14.31 -16.91 2.99
C VAL A 81 13.92 -18.41 3.09
N PHE A 82 13.92 -19.13 1.97
CA PHE A 82 13.49 -20.52 1.91
C PHE A 82 14.26 -21.44 2.86
N LEU A 83 15.60 -21.40 2.82
CA LEU A 83 16.42 -22.27 3.68
C LEU A 83 16.23 -21.98 5.18
N PRO A 84 16.31 -20.71 5.66
CA PRO A 84 15.99 -20.39 7.05
C PRO A 84 14.58 -20.83 7.47
N ALA A 85 13.58 -20.60 6.62
CA ALA A 85 12.20 -20.98 6.90
C ALA A 85 12.05 -22.51 6.98
N LEU A 86 12.67 -23.25 6.07
CA LEU A 86 12.65 -24.72 6.07
C LEU A 86 13.31 -25.28 7.33
N ILE A 87 14.47 -24.75 7.72
CA ILE A 87 15.15 -25.16 8.96
C ILE A 87 14.25 -24.93 10.17
N TYR A 88 13.64 -23.74 10.26
CA TYR A 88 12.71 -23.42 11.36
C TYR A 88 11.53 -24.40 11.40
N LEU A 89 10.91 -24.68 10.25
CA LEU A 89 9.78 -25.61 10.17
C LEU A 89 10.16 -27.04 10.57
N ILE A 90 11.36 -27.51 10.20
CA ILE A 90 11.86 -28.83 10.62
C ILE A 90 12.07 -28.86 12.15
N ILE A 91 12.66 -27.81 12.74
CA ILE A 91 12.86 -27.72 14.19
C ILE A 91 11.52 -27.80 14.92
N GLU A 92 10.52 -27.02 14.49
CA GLU A 92 9.20 -27.01 15.12
C GLU A 92 8.45 -28.35 14.93
N GLN A 93 8.64 -29.00 13.78
CA GLN A 93 8.10 -30.34 13.55
C GLN A 93 8.73 -31.38 14.49
N VAL A 94 10.06 -31.36 14.67
CA VAL A 94 10.77 -32.26 15.60
C VAL A 94 10.38 -32.00 17.05
N ARG A 95 10.09 -30.75 17.42
CA ARG A 95 9.56 -30.38 18.74
C ARG A 95 8.11 -30.83 18.98
N GLY A 96 7.42 -31.33 17.96
CA GLY A 96 6.04 -31.79 18.05
C GLY A 96 4.99 -30.66 18.08
N VAL A 97 5.40 -29.42 17.84
CA VAL A 97 4.51 -28.23 17.80
C VAL A 97 4.28 -27.69 16.39
N GLY A 98 4.92 -28.28 15.38
CA GLY A 98 4.69 -27.97 13.97
C GLY A 98 3.22 -28.19 13.59
N ALA A 99 2.60 -27.21 12.94
CA ALA A 99 1.18 -27.26 12.59
C ALA A 99 0.89 -27.99 11.26
N PHE A 100 1.85 -28.02 10.34
CA PHE A 100 1.68 -28.66 9.04
C PHE A 100 1.56 -30.18 9.22
N VAL A 101 0.51 -30.80 8.67
CA VAL A 101 0.12 -32.22 8.86
C VAL A 101 -0.45 -32.54 10.27
N ASN A 102 0.04 -31.90 11.34
CA ASN A 102 -0.41 -32.23 12.71
C ASN A 102 -1.71 -31.51 13.13
N ALA A 103 -2.04 -30.35 12.55
CA ALA A 103 -3.21 -29.54 12.92
C ALA A 103 -4.51 -29.90 12.16
N GLY A 104 -4.55 -31.08 11.53
CA GLY A 104 -5.69 -31.58 10.74
C GLY A 104 -5.67 -31.18 9.26
N VAL A 105 -6.53 -31.85 8.48
CA VAL A 105 -6.57 -31.72 7.01
C VAL A 105 -6.98 -30.30 6.58
N SER A 106 -7.98 -29.71 7.24
CA SER A 106 -8.44 -28.36 6.91
C SER A 106 -7.34 -27.31 7.07
N THR A 107 -6.66 -27.30 8.22
CA THR A 107 -5.53 -26.39 8.49
C THR A 107 -4.39 -26.62 7.50
N THR A 108 -4.07 -27.88 7.19
CA THR A 108 -3.01 -28.23 6.23
C THR A 108 -3.33 -27.69 4.83
N LEU A 109 -4.57 -27.82 4.38
CA LEU A 109 -5.02 -27.26 3.10
C LEU A 109 -4.96 -25.73 3.08
N LEU A 110 -5.40 -25.07 4.17
CA LEU A 110 -5.30 -23.61 4.30
C LEU A 110 -3.83 -23.16 4.23
N LEU A 111 -2.95 -23.81 4.99
CA LEU A 111 -1.50 -23.54 4.97
C LEU A 111 -0.91 -23.71 3.57
N ALA A 112 -1.26 -24.79 2.86
CA ALA A 112 -0.79 -25.02 1.50
C ALA A 112 -1.22 -23.90 0.52
N VAL A 113 -2.45 -23.40 0.66
CA VAL A 113 -2.99 -22.36 -0.24
C VAL A 113 -2.54 -20.94 0.15
N THR A 114 -2.13 -20.69 1.41
CA THR A 114 -1.67 -19.36 1.84
C THR A 114 -0.51 -18.81 1.00
N GLY A 115 0.40 -19.67 0.54
CA GLY A 115 1.50 -19.28 -0.34
C GLY A 115 0.99 -18.68 -1.65
N VAL A 116 0.02 -19.33 -2.29
CA VAL A 116 -0.59 -18.86 -3.54
C VAL A 116 -1.33 -17.54 -3.33
N VAL A 117 -2.14 -17.46 -2.27
CA VAL A 117 -2.91 -16.26 -1.91
C VAL A 117 -2.00 -15.07 -1.59
N THR A 118 -0.77 -15.32 -1.13
CA THR A 118 0.20 -14.27 -0.78
C THR A 118 1.05 -13.85 -1.99
N VAL A 119 1.54 -14.80 -2.78
CA VAL A 119 2.45 -14.52 -3.90
C VAL A 119 1.75 -13.74 -5.00
N ILE A 120 0.50 -14.05 -5.33
CA ILE A 120 -0.22 -13.39 -6.41
C ILE A 120 -0.33 -11.86 -6.18
N PRO A 121 -0.85 -11.37 -5.03
CA PRO A 121 -0.86 -9.93 -4.72
C PRO A 121 0.53 -9.31 -4.69
N LEU A 122 1.55 -10.00 -4.18
CA LEU A 122 2.91 -9.47 -4.11
C LEU A 122 3.52 -9.27 -5.50
N ILE A 123 3.26 -10.17 -6.45
CA ILE A 123 3.68 -10.01 -7.85
C ILE A 123 2.98 -8.80 -8.47
N PHE A 124 1.66 -8.68 -8.29
CA PHE A 124 0.91 -7.53 -8.81
C PHE A 124 1.33 -6.21 -8.18
N PHE A 125 1.58 -6.19 -6.88
CA PHE A 125 2.14 -5.03 -6.19
C PHE A 125 3.51 -4.66 -6.75
N SER A 126 4.42 -5.63 -6.85
CA SER A 126 5.76 -5.43 -7.41
C SER A 126 5.70 -4.91 -8.85
N ALA A 127 4.85 -5.50 -9.71
CA ALA A 127 4.62 -5.01 -11.06
C ALA A 127 4.04 -3.57 -11.08
N GLY A 128 3.00 -3.31 -10.29
CA GLY A 128 2.34 -2.01 -10.21
C GLY A 128 3.27 -0.90 -9.72
N THR A 129 4.12 -1.18 -8.72
CA THR A 129 5.07 -0.19 -8.19
C THR A 129 6.05 0.35 -9.22
N LYS A 130 6.36 -0.42 -10.26
CA LYS A 130 7.22 0.00 -11.38
C LYS A 130 6.50 0.88 -12.39
N LEU A 131 5.17 0.82 -12.45
CA LEU A 131 4.35 1.49 -13.47
C LEU A 131 3.90 2.89 -13.05
N ILE A 132 3.82 3.17 -11.75
CA ILE A 132 3.28 4.43 -11.22
C ILE A 132 4.19 5.06 -10.15
N PRO A 133 4.06 6.38 -9.89
CA PRO A 133 4.74 7.05 -8.78
C PRO A 133 4.53 6.31 -7.45
N LEU A 134 5.58 6.19 -6.62
CA LEU A 134 5.52 5.53 -5.32
C LEU A 134 4.60 6.30 -4.36
N THR A 135 4.54 7.62 -4.53
CA THR A 135 3.51 8.49 -3.95
C THR A 135 2.11 7.99 -4.26
N THR A 136 1.77 7.76 -5.54
CA THR A 136 0.48 7.19 -5.96
C THR A 136 0.25 5.79 -5.38
N VAL A 137 1.27 4.91 -5.37
CA VAL A 137 1.17 3.59 -4.73
C VAL A 137 0.80 3.73 -3.26
N GLY A 138 1.51 4.58 -2.51
CA GLY A 138 1.24 4.82 -1.10
C GLY A 138 -0.21 5.21 -0.86
N LEU A 139 -0.76 6.06 -1.72
CA LEU A 139 -2.16 6.49 -1.60
C LEU A 139 -3.16 5.38 -1.92
N LEU A 140 -2.87 4.54 -2.92
CA LEU A 140 -3.70 3.36 -3.21
C LEU A 140 -3.67 2.35 -2.04
N GLN A 141 -2.60 2.29 -1.26
CA GLN A 141 -2.54 1.41 -0.10
C GLN A 141 -3.54 1.78 1.00
N TYR A 142 -4.15 2.96 0.99
CA TYR A 142 -5.25 3.29 1.91
C TYR A 142 -6.54 2.48 1.63
N ILE A 143 -6.63 1.80 0.49
CA ILE A 143 -7.68 0.81 0.25
C ILE A 143 -7.65 -0.26 1.34
N THR A 144 -6.48 -0.77 1.71
CA THR A 144 -6.34 -1.83 2.72
C THR A 144 -6.96 -1.48 4.07
N PRO A 145 -6.55 -0.39 4.78
CA PRO A 145 -7.15 -0.05 6.06
C PRO A 145 -8.63 0.36 5.94
N THR A 146 -9.08 0.84 4.78
CA THR A 146 -10.49 1.11 4.52
C THR A 146 -11.29 -0.19 4.43
N THR A 147 -10.82 -1.17 3.66
CA THR A 147 -11.45 -2.50 3.59
C THR A 147 -11.45 -3.19 4.96
N GLN A 148 -10.34 -3.11 5.70
CA GLN A 148 -10.26 -3.67 7.06
C GLN A 148 -11.31 -3.04 7.99
N PHE A 149 -11.48 -1.72 7.95
CA PHE A 149 -12.51 -1.03 8.71
C PHE A 149 -13.93 -1.46 8.32
N LEU A 150 -14.23 -1.49 7.01
CA LEU A 150 -15.54 -1.90 6.52
C LEU A 150 -15.87 -3.34 6.93
N LEU A 151 -14.90 -4.26 6.84
CA LEU A 151 -15.07 -5.63 7.32
C LEU A 151 -15.29 -5.67 8.84
N GLY A 152 -14.49 -4.93 9.62
CA GLY A 152 -14.65 -4.80 11.07
C GLY A 152 -16.06 -4.37 11.47
N VAL A 153 -16.59 -3.33 10.82
CA VAL A 153 -17.93 -2.77 11.12
C VAL A 153 -19.06 -3.66 10.60
N PHE A 154 -19.01 -4.04 9.33
CA PHE A 154 -20.16 -4.66 8.67
C PHE A 154 -20.21 -6.17 8.81
N VAL A 155 -19.06 -6.84 8.83
CA VAL A 155 -18.96 -8.31 8.87
C VAL A 155 -18.70 -8.79 10.29
N PHE A 156 -17.64 -8.28 10.93
CA PHE A 156 -17.22 -8.74 12.26
C PHE A 156 -17.95 -8.06 13.41
N LYS A 157 -18.71 -6.98 13.14
CA LYS A 157 -19.50 -6.24 14.13
C LYS A 157 -18.67 -5.77 15.33
N GLU A 158 -17.42 -5.40 15.09
CA GLU A 158 -16.53 -4.93 16.15
C GLU A 158 -16.98 -3.58 16.70
N ALA A 159 -16.86 -3.42 18.03
CA ALA A 159 -17.13 -2.16 18.69
C ALA A 159 -15.98 -1.17 18.44
N PHE A 160 -16.23 -0.14 17.64
CA PHE A 160 -15.28 0.94 17.44
C PHE A 160 -15.47 2.03 18.49
N SER A 161 -14.35 2.43 19.10
CA SER A 161 -14.34 3.60 19.99
C SER A 161 -14.55 4.89 19.21
N SER A 162 -15.15 5.91 19.84
CA SER A 162 -15.33 7.23 19.23
C SER A 162 -14.00 7.83 18.74
N ASN A 163 -12.90 7.58 19.43
CA ASN A 163 -11.56 8.04 19.05
C ASN A 163 -11.08 7.42 17.72
N GLN A 164 -11.33 6.12 17.51
CA GLN A 164 -10.99 5.47 16.25
C GLN A 164 -11.78 6.10 15.11
N VAL A 165 -13.09 6.28 15.27
CA VAL A 165 -13.97 6.86 14.24
C VAL A 165 -13.48 8.25 13.81
N VAL A 166 -13.10 9.12 14.76
CA VAL A 166 -12.54 10.44 14.47
C VAL A 166 -11.27 10.32 13.61
N GLY A 167 -10.33 9.44 13.99
CA GLY A 167 -9.12 9.20 13.22
C GLY A 167 -9.40 8.70 11.80
N PHE A 168 -10.36 7.78 11.64
CA PHE A 168 -10.78 7.28 10.32
C PHE A 168 -11.35 8.39 9.44
N VAL A 169 -12.24 9.24 9.98
CA VAL A 169 -12.86 10.35 9.23
C VAL A 169 -11.81 11.36 8.76
N ILE A 170 -10.82 11.69 9.59
CA ILE A 170 -9.72 12.60 9.22
C ILE A 170 -8.94 12.03 8.03
N ILE A 171 -8.57 10.75 8.11
CA ILE A 171 -7.78 10.09 7.06
C ILE A 171 -8.59 9.94 5.76
N TRP A 172 -9.87 9.56 5.84
CA TRP A 172 -10.74 9.48 4.66
C TRP A 172 -10.95 10.84 4.02
N THR A 173 -11.10 11.90 4.81
CA THR A 173 -11.17 13.27 4.31
C THR A 173 -9.90 13.63 3.53
N ALA A 174 -8.72 13.32 4.09
CA ALA A 174 -7.45 13.51 3.40
C ALA A 174 -7.40 12.77 2.06
N LEU A 175 -7.87 11.52 2.02
CA LEU A 175 -7.87 10.70 0.81
C LEU A 175 -8.81 11.19 -0.27
N ILE A 176 -10.01 11.62 0.12
CA ILE A 176 -10.99 12.20 -0.80
C ILE A 176 -10.40 13.48 -1.41
N LEU A 177 -9.83 14.36 -0.59
CA LEU A 177 -9.17 15.58 -1.08
C LEU A 177 -8.03 15.26 -2.05
N PHE A 178 -7.18 14.28 -1.72
CA PHE A 178 -6.10 13.86 -2.61
C PHE A 178 -6.65 13.35 -3.95
N THR A 179 -7.65 12.48 -3.90
CA THR A 179 -8.21 11.82 -5.08
C THR A 179 -8.88 12.84 -5.99
N VAL A 180 -9.68 13.75 -5.42
CA VAL A 180 -10.33 14.83 -6.15
C VAL A 180 -9.30 15.74 -6.81
N GLU A 181 -8.24 16.12 -6.08
CA GLU A 181 -7.18 16.97 -6.63
C GLU A 181 -6.42 16.30 -7.78
N ASN A 182 -6.14 15.00 -7.65
CA ASN A 182 -5.48 14.22 -8.70
C ASN A 182 -6.37 14.06 -9.94
N LEU A 183 -7.68 13.82 -9.78
CA LEU A 183 -8.63 13.70 -10.89
C LEU A 183 -8.85 15.03 -11.62
N ARG A 184 -8.91 16.15 -10.88
CA ARG A 184 -9.07 17.49 -11.47
C ARG A 184 -7.87 17.86 -12.33
N HIS A 185 -6.67 17.49 -11.90
CA HIS A 185 -5.43 17.84 -12.59
C HIS A 185 -4.96 16.83 -13.64
N ASN A 186 -5.39 15.57 -13.58
CA ASN A 186 -5.17 14.57 -14.63
C ASN A 186 -6.27 14.57 -15.70
N ARG A 187 -7.14 15.59 -15.76
CA ARG A 187 -8.01 15.78 -16.92
C ARG A 187 -7.14 15.78 -18.19
N PRO A 188 -7.40 14.87 -19.14
CA PRO A 188 -6.46 14.61 -20.21
C PRO A 188 -6.27 15.87 -21.06
N VAL A 189 -5.01 16.21 -21.27
CA VAL A 189 -4.53 17.19 -22.24
C VAL A 189 -5.05 16.92 -23.68
N ARG A 190 -5.79 15.82 -23.91
CA ARG A 190 -6.56 15.53 -25.12
C ARG A 190 -7.45 16.70 -25.58
N ALA A 191 -7.97 17.52 -24.67
CA ALA A 191 -8.75 18.70 -25.04
C ALA A 191 -7.90 19.79 -25.76
N ARG A 192 -6.59 19.86 -25.51
CA ARG A 192 -5.69 20.82 -26.19
C ARG A 192 -5.23 20.33 -27.56
N LEU A 193 -5.09 19.01 -27.76
CA LEU A 193 -4.73 18.42 -29.05
C LEU A 193 -5.88 18.50 -30.06
N ALA A 194 -7.14 18.39 -29.62
CA ALA A 194 -8.31 18.54 -30.49
C ALA A 194 -8.54 19.99 -30.96
N VAL A 195 -8.15 20.99 -30.14
CA VAL A 195 -8.24 22.41 -30.51
C VAL A 195 -7.12 22.81 -31.48
N SER A 196 -5.92 22.24 -31.33
CA SER A 196 -4.78 22.53 -32.20
C SER A 196 -4.91 21.96 -33.61
N THR A 197 -5.60 20.83 -33.80
CA THR A 197 -5.87 20.24 -35.13
C THR A 197 -7.04 20.91 -35.84
N ALA A 198 -7.99 21.49 -35.09
CA ALA A 198 -9.07 22.29 -35.65
C ALA A 198 -8.58 23.66 -36.17
N SER A 199 -7.61 24.29 -35.52
CA SER A 199 -7.07 25.59 -35.95
C SER A 199 -6.10 25.50 -37.14
N SER A 200 -5.43 24.36 -37.34
CA SER A 200 -4.53 24.15 -38.48
C SER A 200 -5.26 23.81 -39.79
N SER A 201 -6.48 23.24 -39.71
CA SER A 201 -7.28 22.90 -40.89
C SER A 201 -8.06 24.08 -41.48
N SER A 202 -8.25 25.18 -40.72
CA SER A 202 -8.86 26.42 -41.21
C SER A 202 -7.87 27.38 -41.88
N GLN A 203 -6.56 27.23 -41.65
CA GLN A 203 -5.51 28.08 -42.25
C GLN A 203 -5.01 27.57 -43.61
N VAL A 204 -5.36 26.34 -44.01
CA VAL A 204 -4.99 25.75 -45.31
C VAL A 204 -6.07 25.97 -46.37
N LYS A 205 -7.22 26.56 -46.00
CA LYS A 205 -8.37 26.76 -46.89
C LYS A 205 -8.60 28.21 -47.37
N ASN A 206 -7.70 29.13 -47.02
CA ASN A 206 -7.66 30.51 -47.53
C ASN A 206 -6.31 30.75 -48.22
#